data_AF-A0A6C0LMH9-F1
#
_entry.id   AF-A0A6C0LMH9-F1
#
_cell.length_a   1.000
_cell.length_b   1.000
_cell.length_c   1.000
_cell.angle_alpha   90.00
_cell.angle_beta   90.00
_cell.angle_gamma   90.00
#
_symmetry.space_group_name_H-M   'P 1'
#
loop_
_entity.id
_entity.type
_entity.pdbx_description
1 polymer ?
#
loop_
_entity_poly.entity_id
_entity_poly.type
_entity_poly.pdbx_seq_one_letter_code
_entity_poly.pdbx_strand_id
1 'polypeptide(L)'
;MNNNPYIFLLDLDGTIIGDCSYQCDIYNIQEIIKKNITIKNNNVHLGNLVKYKTTCDKMLEKCYDLQSKLLRPHFATFMSEMKKKFANCYFFIYTASEKTWANKEILIIEKQNNIKFNRPIFTRDNCLKDASGNIRKSVTKILPQLLKATKMPKTHTIANNIIIVDNNPTFVDYTDNLLICPTYDYLKFHNLWDNIPQEYAKISELKHYVSRLISNKKMYIRNNPSNTIVLEKLHRWLYRKYKKINNYNTKFANDAFWLNLSTLIKHHNITVFNKKSVSMLSKSI
;
A
#
# COMPACT_ATOMS: atom_id res chain seq x y z
N MET A 1 6.89 -12.48 33.73
CA MET A 1 6.09 -12.48 32.49
C MET A 1 7.03 -12.72 31.32
N ASN A 2 6.69 -13.61 30.39
CA ASN A 2 7.58 -13.97 29.28
C ASN A 2 7.68 -12.78 28.31
N ASN A 3 8.85 -12.16 28.21
CA ASN A 3 9.05 -10.85 27.57
C ASN A 3 9.31 -10.96 26.05
N ASN A 4 9.07 -12.13 25.45
CA ASN A 4 9.38 -12.40 24.05
C ASN A 4 8.46 -11.59 23.12
N PRO A 5 9.02 -10.93 22.09
CA PRO A 5 8.25 -10.12 21.16
C PRO A 5 7.46 -11.02 20.19
N TYR A 6 6.18 -10.70 19.99
CA TYR A 6 5.38 -11.23 18.88
C TYR A 6 5.53 -10.32 17.68
N ILE A 7 5.93 -10.88 16.54
CA ILE A 7 6.26 -10.15 15.32
C ILE A 7 5.26 -10.51 14.23
N PHE A 8 4.53 -9.52 13.75
CA PHE A 8 3.70 -9.58 12.55
C PHE A 8 4.48 -8.91 11.42
N LEU A 9 5.02 -9.72 10.51
CA LEU A 9 5.75 -9.25 9.35
C LEU A 9 4.80 -9.27 8.14
N LEU A 10 4.38 -8.09 7.69
CA LEU A 10 3.28 -7.96 6.76
C LEU A 10 3.77 -7.41 5.42
N ASP A 11 3.34 -8.02 4.33
CA ASP A 11 3.42 -7.37 3.03
C ASP A 11 2.39 -6.22 2.92
N LEU A 12 2.59 -5.34 1.94
CA LEU A 12 1.74 -4.15 1.74
C LEU A 12 0.74 -4.36 0.60
N ASP A 13 1.24 -4.43 -0.63
CA ASP A 13 0.46 -4.41 -1.88
C ASP A 13 -0.27 -5.74 -2.12
N GLY A 14 -1.60 -5.74 -2.15
CA GLY A 14 -2.40 -6.97 -2.27
C GLY A 14 -2.65 -7.69 -0.94
N THR A 15 -2.00 -7.24 0.15
CA THR A 15 -2.11 -7.84 1.49
C THR A 15 -2.86 -6.90 2.45
N ILE A 16 -2.33 -5.70 2.67
CA ILE A 16 -2.92 -4.65 3.52
C ILE A 16 -3.73 -3.67 2.68
N ILE A 17 -3.30 -3.39 1.45
CA ILE A 17 -3.95 -2.44 0.55
C ILE A 17 -4.30 -3.06 -0.79
N GLY A 18 -5.28 -2.49 -1.48
CA GLY A 18 -5.70 -2.84 -2.84
C GLY A 18 -4.78 -2.30 -3.92
N ASP A 19 -5.27 -2.29 -5.17
CA ASP A 19 -4.54 -1.73 -6.31
C ASP A 19 -4.34 -0.21 -6.12
N CYS A 20 -3.12 0.18 -5.77
CA CYS A 20 -2.71 1.56 -5.57
C CYS A 20 -2.20 2.25 -6.86
N SER A 21 -2.39 1.66 -8.04
CA SER A 21 -1.81 2.15 -9.30
C SER A 21 -2.25 3.56 -9.68
N TYR A 22 -3.49 3.96 -9.33
CA TYR A 22 -3.96 5.33 -9.50
C TYR A 22 -3.32 6.29 -8.49
N GLN A 23 -3.10 5.84 -7.25
CA GLN A 23 -2.44 6.60 -6.19
C GLN A 23 -0.96 6.82 -6.52
N CYS A 24 -0.28 5.80 -7.05
CA CYS A 24 1.04 5.93 -7.65
C CYS A 24 1.08 7.00 -8.76
N ASP A 25 0.08 7.05 -9.65
CA ASP A 25 0.02 8.07 -10.70
C ASP A 25 -0.17 9.48 -10.11
N ILE A 26 -1.02 9.64 -9.08
CA ILE A 26 -1.19 10.92 -8.37
C ILE A 26 0.13 11.36 -7.72
N TYR A 27 0.85 10.44 -7.09
CA TYR A 27 2.15 10.72 -6.48
C TYR A 27 3.19 11.14 -7.52
N ASN A 28 3.27 10.43 -8.64
CA ASN A 28 4.19 10.78 -9.73
C ASN A 28 3.88 12.18 -10.31
N ILE A 29 2.60 12.50 -10.54
CA ILE A 29 2.18 13.85 -10.95
C ILE A 29 2.64 14.88 -9.90
N GLN A 30 2.45 14.58 -8.62
CA GLN A 30 2.87 15.45 -7.53
C GLN A 30 4.39 15.70 -7.52
N GLU A 31 5.22 14.66 -7.70
CA GLU A 31 6.68 14.79 -7.72
C GLU A 31 7.16 15.63 -8.90
N ILE A 32 6.58 15.45 -10.08
CA ILE A 32 6.87 16.29 -11.26
C ILE A 32 6.51 17.75 -10.96
N ILE A 33 5.36 18.00 -10.34
CA ILE A 33 4.94 19.36 -9.94
C ILE A 33 5.92 19.95 -8.93
N LYS A 34 6.29 19.23 -7.87
CA LYS A 34 7.23 19.68 -6.84
C LYS A 34 8.58 20.08 -7.43
N LYS A 35 9.14 19.23 -8.30
CA LYS A 35 10.40 19.53 -9.00
C LYS A 35 10.33 20.84 -9.78
N ASN A 36 9.21 21.10 -10.45
CA ASN A 36 9.01 22.34 -11.22
C ASN A 36 8.72 23.57 -10.34
N ILE A 37 8.25 23.39 -9.11
CA ILE A 37 8.17 24.47 -8.11
C ILE A 37 9.59 24.89 -7.71
N THR A 38 10.45 23.94 -7.31
CA THR A 38 11.81 24.24 -6.83
C THR A 38 12.68 24.93 -7.89
N ILE A 39 12.53 24.59 -9.17
CA ILE A 39 13.30 25.17 -10.28
C ILE A 39 12.92 26.64 -10.55
N LYS A 40 11.72 27.09 -10.17
CA LYS A 40 11.14 28.39 -10.56
C LYS A 40 11.21 29.49 -9.50
N ASN A 41 12.15 29.41 -8.54
CA ASN A 41 12.27 30.37 -7.43
C ASN A 41 12.48 31.86 -7.80
N ASN A 42 12.41 32.26 -9.08
CA ASN A 42 12.48 33.66 -9.53
C ASN A 42 11.30 34.12 -10.45
N ASN A 43 10.17 33.40 -10.57
CA ASN A 43 9.04 33.90 -11.40
C ASN A 43 7.62 33.51 -10.91
N VAL A 44 6.69 34.46 -11.04
CA VAL A 44 5.33 34.55 -10.46
C VAL A 44 4.34 33.40 -10.82
N HIS A 45 4.70 32.45 -11.70
CA HIS A 45 3.86 31.28 -12.04
C HIS A 45 3.86 30.15 -10.99
N LEU A 46 4.42 30.37 -9.81
CA LEU A 46 4.59 29.37 -8.74
C LEU A 46 3.28 29.04 -7.99
N GLY A 47 2.39 30.03 -7.80
CA GLY A 47 1.20 29.90 -6.95
C GLY A 47 0.21 28.82 -7.40
N ASN A 48 0.02 28.66 -8.72
CA ASN A 48 -0.87 27.64 -9.27
C ASN A 48 -0.35 26.22 -9.03
N LEU A 49 0.96 25.99 -9.19
CA LEU A 49 1.56 24.67 -8.99
C LEU A 49 1.48 24.21 -7.52
N VAL A 50 1.68 25.13 -6.58
CA VAL A 50 1.54 24.85 -5.14
C VAL A 50 0.11 24.38 -4.82
N LYS A 51 -0.90 25.00 -5.43
CA LYS A 51 -2.31 24.56 -5.29
C LYS A 51 -2.48 23.12 -5.76
N TYR A 52 -1.98 22.74 -6.94
CA TYR A 52 -2.11 21.37 -7.45
C TYR A 52 -1.31 20.35 -6.64
N LYS A 53 -0.14 20.72 -6.10
CA LYS A 53 0.61 19.88 -5.15
C LYS A 53 -0.24 19.55 -3.92
N THR A 54 -0.91 20.56 -3.35
CA THR A 54 -1.83 20.41 -2.21
C THR A 54 -3.06 19.58 -2.57
N THR A 55 -3.61 19.77 -3.77
CA THR A 55 -4.70 18.94 -4.30
C THR A 55 -4.28 17.46 -4.36
N CYS A 56 -3.08 17.16 -4.87
CA CYS A 56 -2.55 15.79 -4.86
C CYS A 56 -2.43 15.21 -3.44
N ASP A 57 -1.89 15.98 -2.47
CA ASP A 57 -1.78 15.52 -1.08
C ASP A 57 -3.17 15.16 -0.50
N LYS A 58 -4.15 16.06 -0.61
CA LYS A 58 -5.51 15.82 -0.09
C LYS A 58 -6.18 14.62 -0.74
N MET A 59 -5.91 14.39 -2.03
CA MET A 59 -6.52 13.29 -2.76
C MET A 59 -5.89 11.96 -2.42
N LEU A 60 -4.56 11.90 -2.27
CA LEU A 60 -3.89 10.72 -1.73
C LEU A 60 -4.44 10.39 -0.34
N GLU A 61 -4.56 11.37 0.56
CA GLU A 61 -5.13 11.15 1.90
C GLU A 61 -6.53 10.53 1.85
N LYS A 62 -7.44 11.06 1.03
CA LYS A 62 -8.79 10.49 0.83
C LYS A 62 -8.79 9.09 0.23
N CYS A 63 -7.74 8.69 -0.49
CA CYS A 63 -7.66 7.35 -1.05
C CYS A 63 -7.41 6.27 0.00
N TYR A 64 -6.92 6.62 1.20
CA TYR A 64 -6.64 5.66 2.27
C TYR A 64 -7.50 5.87 3.52
N ASP A 65 -8.59 6.65 3.41
CA ASP A 65 -9.59 6.73 4.47
C ASP A 65 -10.37 5.39 4.59
N LEU A 66 -11.07 5.21 5.71
CA LEU A 66 -11.82 3.98 5.98
C LEU A 66 -12.96 3.73 4.98
N GLN A 67 -13.46 4.77 4.30
CA GLN A 67 -14.57 4.67 3.34
C GLN A 67 -14.07 4.34 1.92
N SER A 68 -12.77 4.54 1.66
CA SER A 68 -12.15 4.35 0.36
C SER A 68 -12.14 2.88 -0.08
N LYS A 69 -12.09 1.96 0.90
CA LYS A 69 -11.81 0.53 0.75
C LYS A 69 -10.45 0.22 0.10
N LEU A 70 -9.56 1.19 -0.10
CA LEU A 70 -8.22 0.89 -0.58
C LEU A 70 -7.41 0.19 0.52
N LEU A 71 -7.55 0.62 1.78
CA LEU A 71 -7.14 -0.20 2.91
C LEU A 71 -8.07 -1.42 3.01
N ARG A 72 -7.49 -2.62 3.07
CA ARG A 72 -8.25 -3.87 3.19
C ARG A 72 -9.12 -3.83 4.46
N PRO A 73 -10.41 -4.19 4.36
CA PRO A 73 -11.33 -4.12 5.48
C PRO A 73 -10.81 -4.84 6.74
N HIS A 74 -11.18 -4.31 7.91
CA HIS A 74 -10.85 -4.85 9.24
C HIS A 74 -9.36 -4.86 9.62
N PHE A 75 -8.45 -4.30 8.81
CA PHE A 75 -7.02 -4.31 9.13
C PHE A 75 -6.69 -3.59 10.45
N ALA A 76 -7.24 -2.38 10.66
CA ALA A 76 -7.03 -1.62 11.89
C ALA A 76 -7.59 -2.36 13.12
N THR A 77 -8.75 -3.03 12.97
CA THR A 77 -9.34 -3.88 14.00
C THR A 77 -8.42 -5.05 14.32
N PHE A 78 -7.89 -5.76 13.32
CA PHE A 78 -6.92 -6.84 13.51
C PHE A 78 -5.71 -6.37 14.33
N MET A 79 -5.10 -5.23 13.98
CA MET A 79 -3.97 -4.69 14.74
C MET A 79 -4.33 -4.41 16.21
N SER A 80 -5.51 -3.85 16.46
CA SER A 80 -5.99 -3.57 17.83
C SER A 80 -6.17 -4.87 18.63
N GLU A 81 -6.81 -5.88 18.04
CA GLU A 81 -7.07 -7.16 18.70
C GLU A 81 -5.78 -7.94 18.99
N MET A 82 -4.81 -7.92 18.07
CA MET A 82 -3.50 -8.54 18.29
C MET A 82 -2.70 -7.83 19.39
N LYS A 83 -2.77 -6.49 19.49
CA LYS A 83 -2.15 -5.75 20.61
C LYS A 83 -2.80 -6.07 21.97
N LYS A 84 -4.11 -6.32 22.01
CA LYS A 84 -4.79 -6.76 23.24
C LYS A 84 -4.38 -8.18 23.64
N LYS A 85 -4.24 -9.09 22.67
CA LYS A 85 -3.85 -10.48 22.93
C LYS A 85 -2.37 -10.62 23.30
N PHE A 86 -1.49 -9.88 22.65
CA PHE A 86 -0.04 -9.98 22.79
C PHE A 86 0.52 -8.68 23.35
N ALA A 87 0.87 -8.65 24.64
CA ALA A 87 1.35 -7.46 25.33
C ALA A 87 2.62 -6.85 24.69
N ASN A 88 3.52 -7.69 24.16
CA ASN A 88 4.75 -7.27 23.47
C ASN A 88 4.67 -7.54 21.96
N CYS A 89 3.80 -6.81 21.26
CA CYS A 89 3.48 -7.05 19.84
C CYS A 89 4.05 -5.96 18.92
N TYR A 90 4.60 -6.38 17.78
CA TYR A 90 5.21 -5.52 16.76
C TYR A 90 4.65 -5.83 15.37
N PHE A 91 4.36 -4.79 14.58
CA PHE A 91 3.91 -4.89 13.20
C PHE A 91 4.93 -4.23 12.28
N PHE A 92 5.67 -5.02 11.52
CA PHE A 92 6.64 -4.52 10.54
C PHE A 92 6.08 -4.69 9.13
N ILE A 93 6.38 -3.73 8.25
CA ILE A 93 6.11 -3.87 6.82
C ILE A 93 7.35 -4.43 6.11
N TYR A 94 7.16 -5.44 5.26
CA TYR A 94 8.17 -5.92 4.33
C TYR A 94 7.58 -6.03 2.92
N THR A 95 7.72 -4.96 2.16
CA THR A 95 7.18 -4.82 0.80
C THR A 95 8.28 -4.87 -0.26
N ALA A 96 7.93 -5.32 -1.47
CA ALA A 96 8.76 -5.21 -2.66
C ALA A 96 8.63 -3.83 -3.35
N SER A 97 7.91 -2.88 -2.76
CA SER A 97 7.74 -1.51 -3.27
C SER A 97 9.00 -0.66 -3.12
N GLU A 98 9.10 0.37 -3.97
CA GLU A 98 10.20 1.34 -3.95
C GLU A 98 10.18 2.12 -2.63
N LYS A 99 11.36 2.43 -2.09
CA LYS A 99 11.52 2.97 -0.74
C LYS A 99 10.82 4.31 -0.55
N THR A 100 10.99 5.27 -1.46
CA THR A 100 10.38 6.60 -1.31
C THR A 100 8.85 6.52 -1.38
N TRP A 101 8.31 5.75 -2.31
CA TRP A 101 6.87 5.51 -2.42
C TRP A 101 6.31 4.80 -1.19
N ALA A 102 6.89 3.65 -0.79
CA ALA A 102 6.42 2.87 0.34
C ALA A 102 6.39 3.70 1.64
N ASN A 103 7.41 4.52 1.88
CA ASN A 103 7.42 5.40 3.06
C ASN A 103 6.32 6.47 3.00
N LYS A 104 6.10 7.10 1.84
CA LYS A 104 5.03 8.10 1.67
C LYS A 104 3.66 7.46 1.86
N GLU A 105 3.42 6.31 1.25
CA GLU A 105 2.16 5.58 1.33
C GLU A 105 1.85 5.12 2.76
N ILE A 106 2.82 4.50 3.44
CA ILE A 106 2.67 4.05 4.83
C ILE A 106 2.37 5.21 5.77
N LEU A 107 3.03 6.37 5.61
CA LEU A 107 2.75 7.56 6.42
C LEU A 107 1.30 8.03 6.26
N ILE A 108 0.74 7.96 5.05
CA ILE A 108 -0.65 8.32 4.80
C ILE A 108 -1.58 7.30 5.45
N ILE A 109 -1.32 6.00 5.26
CA ILE A 109 -2.12 4.92 5.86
C ILE A 109 -2.17 5.06 7.38
N GLU A 110 -1.01 5.26 8.04
CA GLU A 110 -0.92 5.45 9.49
C GLU A 110 -1.74 6.66 9.96
N LYS A 111 -1.64 7.79 9.25
CA LYS A 111 -2.36 9.02 9.59
C LYS A 111 -3.88 8.86 9.43
N GLN A 112 -4.33 8.30 8.31
CA GLN A 112 -5.76 8.23 7.98
C GLN A 112 -6.52 7.17 8.78
N ASN A 113 -5.81 6.17 9.31
CA ASN A 113 -6.43 5.04 10.00
C ASN A 113 -6.06 4.95 11.48
N ASN A 114 -5.35 5.95 12.01
CA ASN A 114 -4.87 6.00 13.39
C ASN A 114 -4.15 4.71 13.82
N ILE A 115 -3.30 4.18 12.94
CA ILE A 115 -2.45 3.02 13.20
C ILE A 115 -0.98 3.40 13.13
N LYS A 116 -0.12 2.54 13.68
CA LYS A 116 1.33 2.71 13.64
C LYS A 116 2.01 1.37 13.41
N PHE A 117 2.83 1.32 12.38
CA PHE A 117 3.76 0.22 12.15
C PHE A 117 5.07 0.49 12.90
N ASN A 118 5.71 -0.59 13.32
CA ASN A 118 7.05 -0.55 13.86
C ASN A 118 8.06 -0.28 12.74
N ARG A 119 9.19 0.31 13.12
CA ARG A 119 10.29 0.67 12.20
C ARG A 119 11.50 -0.24 12.44
N PRO A 120 12.29 -0.56 11.42
CA PRO A 120 12.26 0.01 10.06
C PRO A 120 11.12 -0.54 9.18
N ILE A 121 10.78 0.19 8.13
CA ILE A 121 9.98 -0.32 7.02
C ILE A 121 10.96 -1.03 6.09
N PHE A 122 10.76 -2.32 5.85
CA PHE A 122 11.55 -3.08 4.90
C PHE A 122 10.95 -2.95 3.51
N THR A 123 11.77 -2.57 2.54
CA THR A 123 11.34 -2.22 1.17
C THR A 123 12.09 -3.09 0.16
N ARG A 124 11.95 -2.78 -1.14
CA ARG A 124 12.70 -3.46 -2.21
C ARG A 124 14.21 -3.54 -1.95
N ASP A 125 14.80 -2.50 -1.34
CA ASP A 125 16.23 -2.46 -1.00
C ASP A 125 16.64 -3.58 -0.02
N ASN A 126 15.70 -4.04 0.80
CA ASN A 126 15.89 -5.12 1.76
C ASN A 126 15.61 -6.50 1.16
N CYS A 127 15.08 -6.59 -0.06
CA CYS A 127 14.82 -7.86 -0.73
C CYS A 127 16.09 -8.45 -1.36
N LEU A 128 16.05 -9.73 -1.68
CA LEU A 128 17.03 -10.42 -2.50
C LEU A 128 16.59 -10.35 -3.97
N LYS A 129 17.54 -10.48 -4.89
CA LYS A 129 17.26 -10.76 -6.31
C LYS A 129 17.79 -12.15 -6.60
N ASP A 130 16.96 -13.01 -7.17
CA ASP A 130 17.43 -14.31 -7.67
C ASP A 130 18.16 -14.15 -9.02
N ALA A 131 18.71 -15.25 -9.53
CA ALA A 131 19.45 -15.27 -10.79
C ALA A 131 18.61 -14.84 -12.01
N SER A 132 17.28 -14.96 -11.92
CA SER A 132 16.34 -14.51 -12.96
C SER A 132 15.92 -13.05 -12.78
N GLY A 133 16.45 -12.36 -11.75
CA GLY A 133 16.10 -10.99 -11.43
C GLY A 133 14.80 -10.84 -10.65
N ASN A 134 14.15 -11.93 -10.23
CA ASN A 134 12.93 -11.86 -9.44
C ASN A 134 13.25 -11.43 -8.01
N ILE A 135 12.35 -10.64 -7.44
CA ILE A 135 12.46 -10.15 -6.08
C ILE A 135 12.03 -11.26 -5.12
N ARG A 136 12.89 -11.58 -4.15
CA ARG A 136 12.65 -12.55 -3.08
C ARG A 136 12.80 -11.89 -1.71
N LYS A 137 12.06 -12.36 -0.71
CA LYS A 137 12.14 -11.85 0.68
C LYS A 137 12.87 -12.85 1.57
N SER A 138 13.62 -12.35 2.56
CA SER A 138 14.29 -13.20 3.56
C SER A 138 14.21 -12.57 4.94
N VAL A 139 13.66 -13.30 5.90
CA VAL A 139 13.65 -12.92 7.32
C VAL A 139 15.07 -12.90 7.85
N THR A 140 15.90 -13.89 7.51
CA THR A 140 17.30 -13.96 7.96
C THR A 140 18.07 -12.70 7.58
N LYS A 141 17.86 -12.17 6.36
CA LYS A 141 18.48 -10.92 5.89
C LYS A 141 18.11 -9.71 6.75
N ILE A 142 16.85 -9.63 7.21
CA ILE A 142 16.35 -8.49 8.01
C ILE A 142 16.40 -8.72 9.52
N LEU A 143 16.71 -9.95 9.96
CA LEU A 143 16.68 -10.38 11.36
C LEU A 143 17.50 -9.47 12.29
N PRO A 144 18.74 -9.04 11.95
CA PRO A 144 19.49 -8.14 12.83
C PRO A 144 18.77 -6.82 13.11
N GLN A 145 18.03 -6.29 12.13
CA GLN A 145 17.27 -5.06 12.27
C GLN A 145 15.98 -5.27 13.06
N LEU A 146 15.30 -6.41 12.86
CA LEU A 146 14.14 -6.82 13.65
C LEU A 146 14.51 -6.94 15.13
N LEU A 147 15.55 -7.71 15.45
CA LEU A 147 15.99 -7.93 16.84
C LEU A 147 16.40 -6.63 17.53
N LYS A 148 17.09 -5.73 16.81
CA LYS A 148 17.42 -4.40 17.31
C LYS A 148 16.16 -3.59 17.64
N ALA A 149 15.17 -3.58 16.74
CA ALA A 149 13.91 -2.85 16.93
C ALA A 149 13.07 -3.40 18.08
N THR A 150 13.10 -4.72 18.31
CA THR A 150 12.41 -5.39 19.42
C THR A 150 13.24 -5.49 20.70
N LYS A 151 14.42 -4.86 20.75
CA LYS A 151 15.35 -4.85 21.90
C LYS A 151 15.79 -6.24 22.36
N MET A 152 15.95 -7.17 21.43
CA MET A 152 16.39 -8.55 21.69
C MET A 152 17.88 -8.75 21.34
N PRO A 153 18.58 -9.68 22.01
CA PRO A 153 19.96 -10.01 21.67
C PRO A 153 20.04 -10.67 20.28
N LYS A 154 21.17 -10.53 19.59
CA LYS A 154 21.39 -11.08 18.23
C LYS A 154 21.20 -12.61 18.14
N THR A 155 21.36 -13.32 19.26
CA THR A 155 21.19 -14.77 19.39
C THR A 155 19.74 -15.19 19.64
N HIS A 156 18.82 -14.23 19.84
CA HIS A 156 17.42 -14.53 20.12
C HIS A 156 16.73 -15.13 18.89
N THR A 157 16.02 -16.24 19.10
CA THR A 157 15.18 -16.86 18.06
C THR A 157 13.76 -16.30 18.10
N ILE A 158 13.22 -15.98 16.93
CA ILE A 158 11.84 -15.50 16.77
C ILE A 158 10.94 -16.54 16.10
N ALA A 159 11.45 -17.73 15.78
CA ALA A 159 10.77 -18.72 14.94
C ALA A 159 9.40 -19.17 15.48
N ASN A 160 9.18 -19.10 16.80
CA ASN A 160 7.88 -19.42 17.40
C ASN A 160 6.97 -18.19 17.58
N ASN A 161 7.49 -16.98 17.41
CA ASN A 161 6.80 -15.73 17.74
C ASN A 161 6.64 -14.80 16.53
N ILE A 162 7.05 -15.23 15.33
CA ILE A 162 6.84 -14.51 14.07
C ILE A 162 5.75 -15.15 13.22
N ILE A 163 4.83 -14.34 12.72
CA ILE A 163 3.95 -14.70 11.61
C ILE A 163 4.21 -13.74 10.45
N ILE A 164 4.32 -14.32 9.26
CA ILE A 164 4.46 -13.59 8.01
C ILE A 164 3.12 -13.67 7.28
N VAL A 165 2.60 -12.54 6.83
CA VAL A 165 1.37 -12.51 6.00
C VAL A 165 1.72 -11.82 4.69
N ASP A 166 1.54 -12.55 3.59
CA ASP A 166 1.84 -12.10 2.24
C ASP A 166 0.80 -12.73 1.30
N ASN A 167 0.43 -12.05 0.22
CA ASN A 167 -0.43 -12.62 -0.81
C ASN A 167 0.34 -13.48 -1.82
N ASN A 168 1.68 -13.48 -1.76
CA ASN A 168 2.55 -14.22 -2.65
C ASN A 168 3.61 -15.05 -1.90
N PRO A 169 4.00 -16.23 -2.40
CA PRO A 169 5.05 -17.06 -1.82
C PRO A 169 6.46 -16.54 -2.17
N THR A 170 6.81 -15.34 -1.70
CA THR A 170 8.07 -14.65 -2.05
C THR A 170 9.22 -14.90 -1.09
N PHE A 171 8.95 -15.47 0.09
CA PHE A 171 9.94 -15.73 1.13
C PHE A 171 10.75 -17.00 0.83
N VAL A 172 12.07 -16.92 0.97
CA VAL A 172 12.99 -18.07 0.77
C VAL A 172 13.34 -18.79 2.07
N ASP A 173 13.01 -18.20 3.21
CA ASP A 173 13.18 -18.75 4.56
C ASP A 173 11.92 -18.48 5.39
N TYR A 174 11.82 -19.10 6.58
CA TYR A 174 10.64 -18.97 7.47
C TYR A 174 9.30 -19.30 6.76
N THR A 175 9.32 -20.21 5.80
CA THR A 175 8.13 -20.64 5.04
C THR A 175 7.09 -21.33 5.93
N ASP A 176 7.52 -21.97 7.01
CA ASP A 176 6.63 -22.53 8.04
C ASP A 176 5.90 -21.45 8.86
N ASN A 177 6.35 -20.19 8.80
CA ASN A 177 5.73 -19.03 9.43
C ASN A 177 4.89 -18.20 8.45
N LEU A 178 4.87 -18.58 7.16
CA LEU A 178 4.20 -17.83 6.10
C LEU A 178 2.74 -18.24 5.95
N LEU A 179 1.84 -17.31 6.30
CA LEU A 179 0.43 -17.37 5.97
C LEU A 179 0.20 -16.67 4.62
N ILE A 180 -0.06 -17.46 3.58
CA ILE A 180 -0.45 -16.93 2.28
C ILE A 180 -1.93 -16.51 2.36
N CYS A 181 -2.22 -15.26 2.02
CA CYS A 181 -3.57 -14.72 1.99
C CYS A 181 -4.10 -14.54 0.56
N PRO A 182 -5.43 -14.51 0.34
CA PRO A 182 -5.97 -14.11 -0.94
C PRO A 182 -5.59 -12.67 -1.28
N THR A 183 -5.18 -12.41 -2.52
CA THR A 183 -4.87 -11.07 -3.02
C THR A 183 -6.09 -10.16 -2.92
N TYR A 184 -5.95 -9.06 -2.19
CA TYR A 184 -6.89 -7.97 -2.14
C TYR A 184 -6.51 -6.92 -3.19
N ASP A 185 -7.25 -6.85 -4.28
CA ASP A 185 -6.92 -5.98 -5.41
C ASP A 185 -8.02 -4.94 -5.65
N TYR A 186 -8.64 -4.43 -4.58
CA TYR A 186 -9.68 -3.41 -4.70
C TYR A 186 -9.11 -2.15 -5.34
N LEU A 187 -9.70 -1.72 -6.45
CA LEU A 187 -9.18 -0.60 -7.22
C LEU A 187 -9.92 0.69 -6.87
N LYS A 188 -9.20 1.67 -6.30
CA LYS A 188 -9.75 3.00 -6.01
C LYS A 188 -9.47 3.96 -7.18
N PHE A 189 -10.43 4.05 -8.10
CA PHE A 189 -10.35 4.95 -9.24
C PHE A 189 -10.33 6.43 -8.82
N HIS A 190 -9.53 7.22 -9.54
CA HIS A 190 -9.56 8.67 -9.48
C HIS A 190 -9.45 9.30 -10.88
N ASN A 191 -10.19 10.39 -11.11
CA ASN A 191 -10.02 11.20 -12.31
C ASN A 191 -8.76 12.07 -12.22
N LEU A 192 -7.65 11.58 -12.77
CA LEU A 192 -6.34 12.24 -12.65
C LEU A 192 -6.30 13.68 -13.24
N TRP A 193 -7.26 14.06 -14.10
CA TRP A 193 -7.38 15.45 -14.57
C TRP A 193 -7.54 16.46 -13.42
N ASP A 194 -8.07 16.04 -12.28
CA ASP A 194 -8.27 16.90 -11.11
C ASP A 194 -6.93 17.27 -10.43
N ASN A 195 -5.87 16.50 -10.70
CA ASN A 195 -4.51 16.72 -10.18
C ASN A 195 -3.60 17.50 -11.13
N ILE A 196 -4.01 17.69 -12.38
CA ILE A 196 -3.14 18.19 -13.44
C ILE A 196 -3.38 19.69 -13.63
N PRO A 197 -2.33 20.53 -13.52
CA PRO A 197 -2.41 21.95 -13.83
C PRO A 197 -2.92 22.23 -15.24
N GLN A 198 -3.62 23.34 -15.43
CA GLN A 198 -4.08 23.75 -16.77
C GLN A 198 -2.90 23.98 -17.72
N GLU A 199 -1.81 24.52 -17.18
CA GLU A 199 -0.56 24.78 -17.87
C GLU A 199 0.35 23.54 -18.03
N TYR A 200 -0.14 22.31 -17.78
CA TYR A 200 0.67 21.09 -17.84
C TYR A 200 1.43 20.91 -19.16
N ALA A 201 0.86 21.39 -20.27
CA ALA A 201 1.49 21.33 -21.59
C ALA A 201 2.81 22.13 -21.67
N LYS A 202 3.02 23.12 -20.79
CA LYS A 202 4.26 23.89 -20.65
C LYS A 202 5.32 23.18 -19.82
N ILE A 203 4.96 22.10 -19.13
CA ILE A 203 5.87 21.27 -18.33
C ILE A 203 6.14 20.00 -19.13
N SER A 204 7.26 19.95 -19.85
CA SER A 204 7.58 18.86 -20.79
C SER A 204 7.42 17.48 -20.15
N GLU A 205 8.02 17.26 -18.98
CA GLU A 205 7.93 16.00 -18.23
C GLU A 205 6.48 15.60 -17.92
N LEU A 206 5.66 16.55 -17.48
CA LEU A 206 4.24 16.31 -17.17
C LEU A 206 3.42 16.06 -18.45
N LYS A 207 3.67 16.80 -19.53
CA LYS A 207 3.02 16.58 -20.84
C LYS A 207 3.26 15.16 -21.35
N HIS A 208 4.49 14.67 -21.27
CA HIS A 208 4.84 13.30 -21.66
C HIS A 208 4.16 12.28 -20.74
N TYR A 209 4.17 12.52 -19.43
CA TYR A 209 3.52 11.65 -18.46
C TYR A 209 2.00 11.51 -18.72
N VAL A 210 1.31 12.63 -18.94
CA VAL A 210 -0.12 12.65 -19.30
C VAL A 210 -0.39 11.92 -20.60
N SER A 211 0.45 12.12 -21.62
CA SER A 211 0.30 11.42 -22.91
C SER A 211 0.37 9.90 -22.73
N ARG A 212 1.29 9.42 -21.88
CA ARG A 212 1.40 8.00 -21.51
C ARG A 212 0.18 7.49 -20.73
N LEU A 213 -0.39 8.28 -19.83
CA LEU A 213 -1.61 7.89 -19.10
C LEU A 213 -2.81 7.76 -20.04
N ILE A 214 -2.90 8.64 -21.05
CA ILE A 214 -3.94 8.57 -22.09
C ILE A 214 -3.73 7.32 -22.96
N SER A 215 -2.51 7.06 -23.45
CA SER A 215 -2.22 5.86 -24.25
C SER A 215 -2.53 4.57 -23.50
N ASN A 216 -2.27 4.55 -22.19
CA ASN A 216 -2.54 3.41 -21.31
C ASN A 216 -4.01 3.33 -20.85
N LYS A 217 -4.91 4.16 -21.40
CA LYS A 217 -6.34 4.18 -21.07
C LYS A 217 -6.63 4.40 -19.57
N LYS A 218 -5.70 5.05 -18.86
CA LYS A 218 -5.87 5.51 -17.48
C LYS A 218 -6.56 6.88 -17.42
N MET A 219 -6.46 7.67 -18.48
CA MET A 219 -7.13 8.97 -18.66
C MET A 219 -7.81 9.07 -20.01
N TYR A 220 -8.84 9.92 -20.10
CA TYR A 220 -9.45 10.33 -21.37
C TYR A 220 -8.73 11.55 -21.95
N ILE A 221 -8.66 11.64 -23.28
CA ILE A 221 -8.09 12.81 -23.97
C ILE A 221 -8.98 14.05 -23.80
N ARG A 222 -8.40 15.17 -23.34
CA ARG A 222 -9.12 16.42 -23.09
C ARG A 222 -8.61 17.54 -23.99
N ASN A 223 -9.02 17.51 -25.25
CA ASN A 223 -8.69 18.58 -26.20
C ASN A 223 -9.71 19.72 -26.03
N ASN A 224 -9.27 20.91 -25.65
CA ASN A 224 -10.12 22.09 -25.43
C ASN A 224 -11.22 21.89 -24.36
N PRO A 225 -10.91 22.13 -23.07
CA PRO A 225 -11.78 21.79 -21.94
C PRO A 225 -13.10 22.59 -21.85
N SER A 226 -13.25 23.68 -22.61
CA SER A 226 -14.48 24.49 -22.66
C SER A 226 -15.49 24.00 -23.71
N ASN A 227 -15.11 23.07 -24.57
CA ASN A 227 -16.00 22.52 -25.60
C ASN A 227 -16.97 21.49 -24.97
N THR A 228 -18.28 21.77 -25.06
CA THR A 228 -19.34 20.94 -24.47
C THR A 228 -19.38 19.51 -25.02
N ILE A 229 -19.09 19.31 -26.31
CA ILE A 229 -19.01 17.99 -26.95
C ILE A 229 -17.84 17.18 -26.37
N VAL A 230 -16.71 17.84 -26.09
CA VAL A 230 -15.55 17.18 -25.47
C VAL A 230 -15.87 16.80 -24.03
N LEU A 231 -16.56 17.68 -23.28
CA LEU A 231 -17.01 17.39 -21.92
C LEU A 231 -17.99 16.21 -21.89
N GLU A 232 -18.95 16.16 -22.82
CA GLU A 232 -19.88 15.03 -22.93
C GLU A 232 -19.14 13.71 -23.14
N LYS A 233 -18.16 13.68 -24.05
CA LYS A 233 -17.35 12.49 -24.31
C LYS A 233 -16.52 12.08 -23.08
N LEU A 234 -15.96 13.04 -22.34
CA LEU A 234 -15.24 12.79 -21.10
C LEU A 234 -16.17 12.17 -20.05
N HIS A 235 -17.36 12.75 -19.83
CA HIS A 235 -18.33 12.22 -18.86
C HIS A 235 -18.79 10.80 -19.24
N ARG A 236 -19.02 10.54 -20.53
CA ARG A 236 -19.35 9.21 -21.03
C ARG A 236 -18.24 8.21 -20.78
N TRP A 237 -16.98 8.61 -20.97
CA TRP A 237 -15.82 7.77 -20.66
C TRP A 237 -15.71 7.50 -19.17
N LEU A 238 -15.85 8.52 -18.32
CA LEU A 238 -15.82 8.39 -16.86
C LEU A 238 -16.90 7.43 -16.37
N TYR A 239 -18.14 7.59 -16.83
CA TYR A 239 -19.24 6.68 -16.49
C TYR A 239 -18.90 5.22 -16.80
N ARG A 240 -18.40 4.95 -18.02
CA ARG A 240 -17.99 3.59 -18.43
C ARG A 240 -16.85 3.05 -17.57
N LYS A 241 -15.89 3.91 -17.21
CA LYS A 241 -14.74 3.56 -16.37
C LYS A 241 -15.21 3.21 -14.95
N TYR A 242 -16.04 4.04 -14.32
CA TYR A 242 -16.63 3.77 -13.01
C TYR A 242 -17.45 2.48 -13.03
N LYS A 243 -18.31 2.27 -14.02
CA LYS A 243 -19.12 1.04 -14.14
C LYS A 243 -18.24 -0.21 -14.20
N LYS A 244 -17.19 -0.20 -15.04
CA LYS A 244 -16.26 -1.32 -15.16
C LYS A 244 -15.55 -1.61 -13.84
N ILE A 245 -15.09 -0.57 -13.15
CA ILE A 245 -14.33 -0.70 -11.90
C ILE A 245 -15.23 -1.14 -10.74
N ASN A 246 -16.44 -0.59 -10.64
CA ASN A 246 -17.42 -1.02 -9.64
C ASN A 246 -17.76 -2.50 -9.81
N ASN A 247 -17.99 -2.94 -11.06
CA ASN A 247 -18.21 -4.36 -11.36
C ASN A 247 -17.00 -5.22 -10.94
N TYR A 248 -15.77 -4.79 -11.29
CA TYR A 248 -14.55 -5.47 -10.89
C TYR A 248 -14.40 -5.59 -9.37
N ASN A 249 -14.75 -4.53 -8.63
CA ASN A 249 -14.59 -4.45 -7.18
C ASN A 249 -15.66 -5.25 -6.40
N THR A 250 -16.73 -5.73 -7.04
CA THR A 250 -17.80 -6.48 -6.35
C THR A 250 -17.29 -7.70 -5.59
N LYS A 251 -16.26 -8.39 -6.11
CA LYS A 251 -15.64 -9.56 -5.47
C LYS A 251 -14.98 -9.24 -4.11
N PHE A 252 -14.70 -7.98 -3.81
CA PHE A 252 -14.08 -7.53 -2.57
C PHE A 252 -15.08 -6.92 -1.58
N ALA A 253 -16.37 -6.85 -1.93
CA ALA A 253 -17.36 -6.13 -1.15
C ALA A 253 -17.49 -6.65 0.29
N ASN A 254 -17.28 -7.97 0.46
CA ASN A 254 -17.39 -8.70 1.72
C ASN A 254 -16.04 -9.30 2.17
N ASP A 255 -14.90 -8.72 1.74
CA ASP A 255 -13.59 -9.20 2.19
C ASP A 255 -13.49 -9.11 3.72
N ALA A 256 -13.30 -10.26 4.37
CA ALA A 256 -13.26 -10.39 5.82
C ALA A 256 -11.96 -11.03 6.31
N PHE A 257 -10.90 -11.06 5.48
CA PHE A 257 -9.66 -11.79 5.76
C PHE A 257 -9.08 -11.45 7.14
N TRP A 258 -8.87 -10.15 7.41
CA TRP A 258 -8.29 -9.69 8.67
C TRP A 258 -9.18 -9.96 9.88
N LEU A 259 -10.50 -9.90 9.70
CA LEU A 259 -11.47 -10.24 10.73
C LEU A 259 -11.36 -11.74 11.07
N ASN A 260 -11.41 -12.61 10.06
CA ASN A 260 -11.32 -14.06 10.22
C ASN A 260 -10.00 -14.46 10.88
N LEU A 261 -8.88 -13.91 10.42
CA LEU A 261 -7.57 -14.15 11.01
C LEU A 261 -7.53 -13.78 12.50
N SER A 262 -8.04 -12.59 12.87
CA SER A 262 -8.10 -12.16 14.27
C SER A 262 -8.96 -13.08 15.13
N THR A 263 -10.09 -13.55 14.59
CA THR A 263 -11.03 -14.44 15.26
C THR A 263 -10.41 -15.81 15.49
N LEU A 264 -9.78 -16.39 14.48
CA LEU A 264 -9.15 -17.71 14.58
C LEU A 264 -7.98 -17.71 15.57
N ILE A 265 -7.12 -16.68 15.54
CA ILE A 265 -6.00 -16.54 16.49
C ILE A 265 -6.51 -16.49 17.95
N LYS A 266 -7.62 -15.79 18.20
CA LYS A 266 -8.23 -15.70 19.53
C LYS A 266 -8.93 -17.00 19.92
N HIS A 267 -9.78 -17.54 19.06
CA HIS A 267 -10.58 -18.74 19.28
C HIS A 267 -9.72 -19.96 19.61
N HIS A 268 -8.63 -20.17 18.86
CA HIS A 268 -7.71 -21.29 19.09
C HIS A 268 -6.59 -20.96 20.09
N ASN A 269 -6.66 -19.81 20.75
CA ASN A 269 -5.66 -19.29 21.67
C ASN A 269 -4.22 -19.46 21.17
N ILE A 270 -3.95 -19.10 19.91
CA ILE A 270 -2.64 -19.28 19.30
C ILE A 270 -1.61 -18.41 20.03
N THR A 271 -0.55 -19.05 20.54
CA THR A 271 0.61 -18.40 21.20
C THR A 271 1.93 -18.74 20.51
N VAL A 272 1.91 -19.64 19.52
CA VAL A 272 3.08 -20.03 18.73
C VAL A 272 2.69 -20.02 17.26
N PHE A 273 3.48 -19.35 16.44
CA PHE A 273 3.35 -19.34 14.99
C PHE A 273 4.41 -20.27 14.41
N ASN A 274 3.99 -21.48 14.03
CA ASN A 274 4.83 -22.48 13.38
C ASN A 274 4.01 -23.18 12.30
N LYS A 275 4.61 -24.15 11.59
CA LYS A 275 3.96 -24.88 10.50
C LYS A 275 2.55 -25.39 10.85
N LYS A 276 2.36 -25.91 12.07
CA LYS A 276 1.08 -26.48 12.50
C LYS A 276 0.02 -25.38 12.66
N SER A 277 0.32 -24.31 13.39
CA SER A 277 -0.66 -23.24 13.63
C SER A 277 -0.92 -22.41 12.36
N VAL A 278 0.10 -22.16 11.54
CA VAL A 278 -0.06 -21.46 10.25
C VAL A 278 -0.88 -22.30 9.27
N SER A 279 -0.64 -23.62 9.17
CA SER A 279 -1.46 -24.51 8.33
C SER A 279 -2.92 -24.56 8.79
N MET A 280 -3.17 -24.55 10.10
CA MET A 280 -4.53 -24.48 10.65
C MET A 280 -5.22 -23.17 10.27
N LEU A 281 -4.54 -22.03 10.41
CA LEU A 281 -5.06 -20.72 9.98
C LEU A 281 -5.37 -20.71 8.49
N SER A 282 -4.43 -21.16 7.65
CA SER A 282 -4.57 -21.17 6.20
C SER A 282 -5.74 -22.02 5.70
N LYS A 283 -6.06 -23.13 6.36
CA LYS A 283 -7.21 -23.99 5.98
C LYS A 283 -8.57 -23.42 6.39
N SER A 284 -8.58 -22.48 7.32
CA SER A 284 -9.80 -21.96 7.95
C SER A 284 -10.21 -20.57 7.46
N ILE A 285 -9.43 -19.98 6.54
CA ILE A 285 -9.60 -18.62 6.00
C ILE A 285 -10.07 -18.70 4.55
#